data_AF-A0A843GTI7-F1
#
_entry.id   AF-A0A843GTI7-F1
#
_cell.length_a   1.000
_cell.length_b   1.000
_cell.length_c   1.000
_cell.angle_alpha   90.00
_cell.angle_beta   90.00
_cell.angle_gamma   90.00
#
_symmetry.space_group_name_H-M   'P 1'
#
loop_
_entity.id
_entity.type
_entity.pdbx_description
1 polymer ?
#
loop_
_entity_poly.entity_id
_entity_poly.type
_entity_poly.pdbx_seq_one_letter_code
_entity_poly.pdbx_strand_id
1 'polypeptide(L)'
;MIEKTQGCGGLGDIMSNVIKKQYEIIDKVNELDKKLNSPLVMNIFNHPIYTITTIEVDKKGDFSSSRCVGFYYDLNEAKNALEENRCDLFETCYLYAVIEESYEGIYPHIEKQLWYKYNLKEEKYEKCKKPEFAMGCGSCGIG
;
A
#
# COMPACT_ATOMS: atom_id res chain seq x y z
N MET A 1 -65.70 21.37 -40.52
CA MET A 1 -64.27 21.70 -40.49
C MET A 1 -63.75 21.36 -39.10
N ILE A 2 -63.10 20.21 -38.95
CA ILE A 2 -62.36 19.87 -37.73
C ILE A 2 -60.90 19.91 -38.16
N GLU A 3 -60.19 20.92 -37.67
CA GLU A 3 -58.77 21.11 -37.92
C GLU A 3 -58.00 19.89 -37.43
N LYS A 4 -57.20 19.30 -38.32
CA LYS A 4 -56.22 18.27 -37.98
C LYS A 4 -55.16 18.94 -37.10
N THR A 5 -55.11 18.56 -35.83
CA THR A 5 -53.95 18.83 -34.97
C THR A 5 -52.74 18.09 -35.55
N GLN A 6 -51.80 18.87 -36.09
CA GLN A 6 -50.48 18.38 -36.51
C GLN A 6 -49.68 17.96 -35.28
N GLY A 7 -48.97 16.84 -35.41
CA GLY A 7 -48.39 16.07 -34.33
C GLY A 7 -47.25 16.77 -33.58
N CYS A 8 -47.31 16.69 -32.25
CA CYS A 8 -46.17 16.95 -31.37
C CYS A 8 -45.18 15.77 -31.43
N GLY A 9 -44.42 15.64 -32.52
CA GLY A 9 -43.30 14.69 -32.67
C GLY A 9 -41.94 15.22 -32.19
N GLY A 10 -41.91 16.26 -31.36
CA GLY A 10 -40.67 16.98 -31.03
C GLY A 10 -40.03 16.55 -29.71
N LEU A 11 -40.78 16.63 -28.59
CA LEU A 11 -40.19 16.44 -27.26
C LEU A 11 -39.90 14.97 -26.91
N GLY A 12 -40.76 14.04 -27.30
CA GLY A 12 -40.59 12.62 -26.99
C GLY A 12 -39.35 12.02 -27.66
N ASP A 13 -39.11 12.39 -28.92
CA ASP A 13 -37.95 11.93 -29.68
C ASP A 13 -36.64 12.56 -29.17
N ILE A 14 -36.67 13.84 -28.78
CA ILE A 14 -35.53 14.51 -28.14
C ILE A 14 -35.20 13.83 -26.80
N MET A 15 -36.20 13.58 -25.95
CA MET A 15 -36.01 12.94 -24.66
C MET A 15 -35.49 11.51 -24.80
N SER A 16 -36.01 10.75 -25.77
CA SER A 16 -35.53 9.40 -26.10
C SER A 16 -34.06 9.41 -26.55
N ASN A 17 -33.68 10.39 -27.38
CA ASN A 17 -32.30 10.53 -27.86
C ASN A 17 -31.32 10.92 -26.74
N VAL A 18 -31.74 11.76 -25.79
CA VAL A 18 -30.93 12.10 -24.61
C VAL A 18 -30.69 10.87 -23.73
N ILE A 19 -31.74 10.10 -23.47
CA ILE A 19 -31.65 8.88 -22.66
C ILE A 19 -30.72 7.84 -23.32
N LYS A 20 -30.83 7.62 -24.63
CA LYS A 20 -29.93 6.71 -25.37
C LYS A 20 -28.47 7.12 -25.25
N LYS A 21 -28.16 8.41 -25.42
CA LYS A 21 -26.80 8.93 -25.24
C LYS A 21 -26.29 8.74 -23.82
N GLN A 22 -27.14 8.90 -22.81
CA GLN A 22 -26.74 8.64 -21.41
C GLN A 22 -26.33 7.17 -21.22
N TYR A 23 -27.10 6.21 -21.75
CA TYR A 23 -26.75 4.80 -21.68
C TYR A 23 -25.44 4.48 -22.43
N GLU A 24 -25.23 5.04 -23.62
CA GLU A 24 -23.96 4.86 -24.36
C GLU A 24 -22.74 5.39 -23.57
N ILE A 25 -22.90 6.47 -22.82
CA ILE A 25 -21.84 7.01 -21.96
C ILE A 25 -21.58 6.05 -20.79
N ILE A 26 -22.63 5.57 -20.13
CA ILE A 26 -22.52 4.62 -19.02
C ILE A 26 -21.80 3.34 -19.48
N ASP A 27 -22.14 2.81 -20.65
CA ASP A 27 -21.49 1.62 -21.19
C ASP A 27 -20.00 1.85 -21.44
N LYS A 28 -19.63 3.01 -22.01
CA LYS A 28 -18.22 3.37 -22.20
C LYS A 28 -17.46 3.52 -20.88
N VAL A 29 -18.08 4.12 -19.86
CA VAL A 29 -17.48 4.22 -18.53
C VAL A 29 -17.24 2.83 -17.94
N ASN A 30 -18.20 1.92 -18.05
CA ASN A 30 -18.06 0.54 -17.59
C ASN A 30 -16.96 -0.23 -18.34
N GLU A 31 -16.81 -0.01 -19.65
CA GLU A 31 -15.72 -0.62 -20.43
C GLU A 31 -14.35 -0.09 -20.01
N LEU A 32 -14.23 1.20 -19.73
CA LEU A 32 -12.99 1.82 -19.25
C LEU A 32 -12.64 1.30 -17.86
N ASP A 33 -13.62 1.17 -16.96
CA ASP A 33 -13.41 0.62 -15.63
C ASP A 33 -12.91 -0.83 -15.69
N LYS A 34 -13.49 -1.67 -16.55
CA LYS A 34 -13.00 -3.04 -16.79
C LYS A 34 -11.57 -3.10 -17.32
N LYS A 35 -11.19 -2.16 -18.19
CA LYS A 35 -9.81 -2.08 -18.72
C LYS A 35 -8.83 -1.64 -17.64
N LEU A 36 -9.21 -0.66 -16.82
CA LEU A 36 -8.40 -0.16 -15.71
C LEU A 36 -8.19 -1.23 -14.64
N ASN A 37 -9.25 -1.94 -14.28
CA ASN A 37 -9.21 -3.04 -13.31
C ASN A 37 -8.78 -4.38 -13.93
N SER A 38 -8.24 -4.37 -15.15
CA SER A 38 -7.72 -5.59 -15.77
C SER A 38 -6.46 -6.06 -15.03
N PRO A 39 -6.22 -7.38 -14.89
CA PRO A 39 -5.05 -7.90 -14.19
C PRO A 39 -3.72 -7.36 -14.71
N LEU A 40 -3.65 -7.09 -16.03
CA LEU A 40 -2.45 -6.52 -16.65
C LEU A 40 -2.17 -5.11 -16.13
N VAL A 41 -3.20 -4.27 -16.03
CA VAL A 41 -3.08 -2.89 -15.57
C VAL A 41 -2.84 -2.85 -14.06
N MET A 42 -3.55 -3.69 -13.30
CA MET A 42 -3.30 -3.83 -11.86
C MET A 42 -1.87 -4.30 -11.56
N ASN A 43 -1.32 -5.23 -12.36
CA ASN A 43 0.08 -5.65 -12.22
C ASN A 43 1.08 -4.55 -12.57
N ILE A 44 0.78 -3.66 -13.52
CA ILE A 44 1.62 -2.48 -13.79
C ILE A 44 1.62 -1.53 -12.59
N PHE A 45 0.52 -1.46 -11.85
CA PHE A 45 0.41 -0.63 -10.65
C PHE A 45 0.77 -1.36 -9.36
N ASN A 46 1.15 -2.64 -9.42
CA ASN A 46 1.57 -3.37 -8.24
C ASN A 46 2.98 -2.90 -7.83
N HIS A 47 3.02 -1.80 -7.09
CA HIS A 47 4.23 -1.22 -6.54
C HIS A 47 4.50 -1.83 -5.17
N PRO A 48 5.77 -2.12 -4.84
CA PRO A 48 6.09 -2.57 -3.51
C PRO A 48 5.83 -1.46 -2.49
N ILE A 49 5.43 -1.86 -1.29
CA ILE A 49 5.55 -1.05 -0.10
C ILE A 49 6.76 -1.53 0.72
N TYR A 50 7.37 -0.59 1.42
CA TYR A 50 8.49 -0.83 2.32
C TYR A 50 8.02 -0.52 3.73
N THR A 51 7.59 -1.55 4.46
CA THR A 51 7.15 -1.40 5.85
C THR A 51 8.36 -1.21 6.75
N ILE A 52 8.19 -0.43 7.80
CA ILE A 52 9.17 -0.27 8.86
C ILE A 52 8.57 -0.90 10.12
N THR A 53 9.28 -1.87 10.67
CA THR A 53 8.89 -2.55 11.90
C THR A 53 10.00 -2.43 12.93
N THR A 54 9.66 -1.90 14.10
CA THR A 54 10.53 -1.82 15.26
C THR A 54 10.32 -3.05 16.15
N ILE A 55 11.38 -3.52 16.79
CA ILE A 55 11.41 -4.79 17.53
C ILE A 55 12.09 -4.56 18.88
N GLU A 56 11.36 -4.91 19.93
CA GLU A 56 11.85 -4.99 21.30
C GLU A 56 12.39 -6.40 21.56
N VAL A 57 13.51 -6.48 22.25
CA VAL A 57 14.05 -7.74 22.76
C VAL A 57 14.07 -7.72 24.28
N ASP A 58 13.92 -8.89 24.89
CA ASP A 58 13.96 -9.04 26.34
C ASP A 58 15.40 -8.89 26.88
N LYS A 59 15.57 -9.06 28.20
CA LYS A 59 16.89 -8.97 28.86
C LYS A 59 17.89 -10.05 28.41
N LYS A 60 17.44 -11.13 27.80
CA LYS A 60 18.28 -12.20 27.24
C LYS A 60 18.64 -11.94 25.78
N GLY A 61 17.98 -10.96 25.14
CA GLY A 61 18.13 -10.66 23.72
C GLY A 61 17.19 -11.47 22.84
N ASP A 62 16.19 -12.16 23.42
CA ASP A 62 15.15 -12.88 22.71
C ASP A 62 14.04 -11.91 22.27
N PHE A 63 13.29 -12.29 21.22
CA PHE A 63 12.15 -11.51 20.75
C PHE A 63 11.14 -11.27 21.90
N SER A 64 10.75 -10.01 22.11
CA SER A 64 9.70 -9.63 23.08
C SER A 64 8.45 -9.17 22.37
N SER A 65 8.55 -8.06 21.63
CA SER A 65 7.43 -7.44 20.95
C SER A 65 7.89 -6.77 19.64
N SER A 66 6.96 -6.51 18.73
CA SER A 66 7.21 -5.73 17.53
C SER A 66 6.06 -4.77 17.26
N ARG A 67 6.36 -3.71 16.51
CA ARG A 67 5.38 -2.73 16.06
C ARG A 67 5.70 -2.30 14.62
N CYS A 68 4.74 -2.48 13.73
CA CYS A 68 4.78 -1.82 12.43
C CYS A 68 4.46 -0.34 12.66
N VAL A 69 5.44 0.52 12.39
CA VAL A 69 5.37 1.95 12.69
C VAL A 69 4.99 2.80 11.47
N GLY A 70 5.09 2.23 10.28
CA GLY A 70 4.72 2.91 9.05
C GLY A 70 5.24 2.20 7.81
N PHE A 71 5.05 2.83 6.66
CA PHE A 71 5.54 2.34 5.37
C PHE A 71 5.84 3.50 4.43
N TYR A 72 6.66 3.22 3.42
CA TYR A 72 6.91 4.11 2.28
C TYR A 72 6.74 3.35 0.96
N TYR A 73 6.53 4.08 -0.14
CA TYR A 73 6.56 3.51 -1.51
C TYR A 73 7.96 3.55 -2.13
N ASP A 74 8.90 4.28 -1.52
CA ASP A 74 10.29 4.35 -1.92
C ASP A 74 11.21 3.73 -0.86
N LEU A 75 12.12 2.87 -1.29
CA LEU A 75 13.05 2.16 -0.40
C LEU A 75 14.04 3.12 0.28
N ASN A 76 14.49 4.15 -0.42
CA ASN A 76 15.47 5.07 0.14
C ASN A 76 14.81 5.99 1.18
N GLU A 77 13.56 6.39 0.97
CA GLU A 77 12.79 7.10 2.00
C GLU A 77 12.63 6.26 3.26
N ALA A 78 12.29 4.97 3.14
CA ALA A 78 12.20 4.07 4.29
C ALA A 78 13.54 3.94 5.04
N LYS A 79 14.64 3.78 4.30
CA LYS A 79 15.99 3.72 4.88
C LYS A 79 16.34 5.00 5.61
N ASN A 80 16.15 6.15 4.97
CA ASN A 80 16.45 7.46 5.56
C ASN A 80 15.61 7.69 6.82
N ALA A 81 14.32 7.35 6.79
CA ALA A 81 13.45 7.49 7.95
C ALA A 81 13.96 6.68 9.16
N LEU A 82 14.43 5.46 8.90
CA LEU A 82 14.98 4.59 9.92
C LEU A 82 16.36 5.07 10.42
N GLU A 83 17.29 5.33 9.50
CA GLU A 83 18.68 5.71 9.80
C GLU A 83 18.75 7.09 10.49
N GLU A 84 17.79 7.98 10.23
CA GLU A 84 17.65 9.28 10.92
C GLU A 84 16.84 9.20 12.23
N ASN A 85 16.39 8.01 12.65
CA ASN A 85 15.51 7.80 13.81
C ASN A 85 14.29 8.76 13.81
N ARG A 86 13.64 8.94 12.66
CA ARG A 86 12.54 9.92 12.51
C ARG A 86 11.40 9.63 13.47
N CYS A 87 10.80 10.67 14.04
CA CYS A 87 9.72 10.53 15.02
C CYS A 87 10.10 9.69 16.25
N ASP A 88 11.40 9.55 16.55
CA ASP A 88 11.92 8.75 17.67
C ASP A 88 11.51 7.27 17.61
N LEU A 89 11.77 6.61 16.47
CA LEU A 89 11.47 5.18 16.27
C LEU A 89 12.05 4.24 17.33
N PHE A 90 13.15 4.63 17.98
CA PHE A 90 13.72 3.83 19.07
C PHE A 90 12.76 3.70 20.26
N GLU A 91 11.95 4.73 20.55
CA GLU A 91 11.05 4.85 21.72
C GLU A 91 11.65 4.23 23.01
N THR A 92 12.97 4.34 23.21
CA THR A 92 13.78 3.78 24.32
C THR A 92 13.92 2.26 24.42
N CYS A 93 13.15 1.46 23.70
CA CYS A 93 13.12 -0.01 23.85
C CYS A 93 13.29 -0.81 22.55
N TYR A 94 13.10 -0.20 21.38
CA TYR A 94 13.17 -0.93 20.12
C TYR A 94 14.62 -1.05 19.61
N LEU A 95 15.32 -2.07 20.10
CA LEU A 95 16.74 -2.28 19.79
C LEU A 95 17.01 -2.72 18.34
N TYR A 96 16.02 -3.30 17.68
CA TYR A 96 16.13 -3.72 16.28
C TYR A 96 15.01 -3.10 15.45
N ALA A 97 15.28 -2.96 14.16
CA ALA A 97 14.25 -2.65 13.20
C ALA A 97 14.51 -3.39 11.89
N VAL A 98 13.44 -3.60 11.12
CA VAL A 98 13.50 -4.24 9.82
C VAL A 98 12.66 -3.45 8.82
N ILE A 99 13.21 -3.32 7.61
CA ILE A 99 12.47 -2.85 6.44
C ILE A 99 12.10 -4.07 5.61
N GLU A 100 10.82 -4.24 5.31
CA GLU A 100 10.32 -5.37 4.51
C GLU A 100 9.70 -4.90 3.20
N GLU A 101 10.19 -5.44 2.09
CA GLU A 101 9.62 -5.24 0.75
C GLU A 101 8.46 -6.22 0.55
N SER A 102 7.26 -5.68 0.39
CA SER A 102 6.03 -6.46 0.25
C SER A 102 5.09 -5.83 -0.78
N TYR A 103 4.15 -6.62 -1.30
CA TYR A 103 3.13 -6.16 -2.24
C TYR A 103 1.75 -6.23 -1.60
N GLU A 104 0.76 -5.60 -2.22
CA GLU A 104 -0.62 -5.66 -1.77
C GLU A 104 -1.10 -7.12 -1.64
N GLY A 105 -1.62 -7.49 -0.47
CA GLY A 105 -2.14 -8.83 -0.23
C GLY A 105 -2.29 -9.16 1.26
N ILE A 106 -3.03 -10.23 1.54
CA ILE A 106 -3.10 -10.83 2.89
C ILE A 106 -1.97 -11.85 3.00
N TYR A 107 -1.19 -11.79 4.08
CA TYR A 107 0.05 -12.56 4.24
C TYR A 107 0.99 -12.41 3.04
N PRO A 108 1.37 -11.18 2.69
CA PRO A 108 2.19 -10.94 1.51
C PRO A 108 3.52 -11.67 1.64
N HIS A 109 3.99 -12.21 0.52
CA HIS A 109 5.34 -12.73 0.47
C HIS A 109 6.34 -11.58 0.64
N ILE A 110 7.28 -11.73 1.57
CA ILE A 110 8.35 -10.75 1.78
C ILE A 110 9.49 -11.07 0.83
N GLU A 111 9.70 -10.21 -0.17
CA GLU A 111 10.74 -10.39 -1.17
C GLU A 111 12.14 -10.12 -0.59
N LYS A 112 12.25 -9.08 0.25
CA LYS A 112 13.51 -8.63 0.83
C LYS A 112 13.32 -8.10 2.24
N GLN A 113 14.33 -8.34 3.09
CA GLN A 113 14.43 -7.78 4.43
C GLN A 113 15.77 -7.06 4.61
N LEU A 114 15.73 -5.83 5.12
CA LEU A 114 16.91 -5.09 5.54
C LEU A 114 16.87 -4.90 7.06
N TRP A 115 17.85 -5.47 7.74
CA TRP A 115 17.92 -5.49 9.20
C TRP A 115 18.82 -4.40 9.74
N TYR A 116 18.39 -3.82 10.85
CA TYR A 116 19.06 -2.74 11.53
C TYR A 116 19.07 -2.96 13.04
N LYS A 117 20.14 -2.48 13.69
CA LYS A 117 20.27 -2.46 15.14
C LYS A 117 20.51 -1.02 15.59
N TYR A 118 19.83 -0.60 16.65
CA TYR A 118 20.04 0.71 17.22
C TYR A 118 21.40 0.78 17.91
N ASN A 119 22.20 1.79 17.56
CA ASN A 119 23.45 2.11 18.19
C ASN A 119 23.21 3.19 19.24
N LEU A 120 23.22 2.80 20.52
CA LEU A 120 22.97 3.70 21.66
C LEU A 120 23.99 4.86 21.77
N LYS A 121 25.19 4.69 21.23
CA LYS A 121 26.22 5.72 21.30
C LYS A 121 26.03 6.79 20.21
N GLU A 122 25.65 6.34 19.02
CA GLU A 122 25.48 7.21 17.84
C GLU A 122 24.03 7.66 17.65
N GLU A 123 23.12 7.21 18.53
CA GLU A 123 21.68 7.51 18.56
C GLU A 123 20.98 7.30 17.20
N LYS A 124 21.35 6.20 16.51
CA LYS A 124 20.84 5.88 15.19
C LYS A 124 20.77 4.39 14.93
N TYR A 125 19.95 4.01 13.96
CA TYR A 125 19.91 2.65 13.44
C TYR A 125 21.06 2.40 12.45
N GLU A 126 21.75 1.27 12.61
CA GLU A 126 22.83 0.85 11.71
C GLU A 126 22.51 -0.52 11.10
N LYS A 127 22.85 -0.70 9.82
CA LYS A 127 22.64 -1.97 9.13
C LYS A 127 23.33 -3.10 9.88
N CYS A 128 22.63 -4.20 10.05
CA CYS A 128 23.14 -5.39 10.70
C CYS A 128 22.72 -6.65 9.93
N LYS A 129 23.23 -7.80 10.38
CA LYS A 129 22.73 -9.10 9.90
C LYS A 129 21.40 -9.40 10.57
N LYS A 130 20.57 -10.21 9.91
CA LYS A 130 19.35 -10.77 10.52
C LYS A 130 19.71 -11.42 11.87
N PRO A 131 19.06 -11.03 12.97
CA PRO A 131 19.36 -11.55 14.29
C PRO A 131 18.83 -12.99 14.45
N GLU A 132 19.45 -13.74 15.36
CA GLU A 132 19.13 -15.16 15.57
C GLU A 132 17.68 -15.39 16.01
N PHE A 133 17.14 -14.51 16.88
CA PHE A 133 15.74 -14.59 17.32
C PHE A 133 14.74 -14.48 16.16
N ALA A 134 15.14 -13.88 15.03
CA ALA A 134 14.30 -13.71 13.86
C ALA A 134 14.48 -14.83 12.82
N MET A 135 15.36 -15.80 13.09
CA MET A 135 15.56 -16.94 12.19
C MET A 135 14.28 -17.78 12.10
N GLY A 136 13.81 -18.03 10.88
CA GLY A 136 12.52 -18.69 10.64
C GLY A 136 11.32 -17.74 10.62
N CYS A 137 11.47 -16.48 11.03
CA CYS A 137 10.44 -15.46 10.88
C CYS A 137 10.44 -14.89 9.45
N GLY A 138 9.33 -15.07 8.73
CA GLY A 138 9.15 -14.67 7.33
C GLY A 138 8.60 -13.24 7.14
N SER A 139 7.93 -12.68 8.15
CA SER A 139 7.38 -11.32 8.17
C SER A 139 7.39 -10.81 9.61
N CYS A 140 7.80 -9.57 9.84
CA CYS A 140 7.81 -8.95 11.16
C CYS A 140 6.74 -7.85 11.31
N GLY A 141 6.35 -7.20 10.21
CA GLY A 141 5.48 -6.01 10.21
C GLY A 141 4.03 -6.23 9.81
N ILE A 142 3.75 -7.25 9.00
CA ILE A 142 2.38 -7.58 8.56
C ILE A 142 2.14 -9.03 8.97
N GLY A 143 1.60 -9.21 10.19
CA GLY A 143 1.35 -10.50 10.83
C GLY A 143 0.33 -10.39 11.95
#